data_AF-A0A8C1QZH4-F1
#
_entry.id   AF-A0A8C1QZH4-F1
#
_cell.length_a   1.000
_cell.length_b   1.000
_cell.length_c   1.000
_cell.angle_alpha   90.00
_cell.angle_beta   90.00
_cell.angle_gamma   90.00
#
_symmetry.space_group_name_H-M   'P 1'
#
loop_
_entity.id
_entity.type
_entity.pdbx_description
1 polymer ?
#
loop_
_entity_poly.entity_id
_entity_poly.type
_entity_poly.pdbx_seq_one_letter_code
_entity_poly.pdbx_strand_id
1 'polypeptide(L)'
;SIFLDLRREGFSASESSVLCSEHFKPEDFDRTGQIVRIRDGAKPSIFSFPPHLQRPLATRKTKASRKAEESWSVDCSQDFQEDHSYALSASPAGLKTRLCEALARVESLEHELRNVKDRERRAKKTVYLSVMGFIINIDTLMLLIPELLQIQRYVCTYRFSQDHLELLFNSIRASGKDF
;
A
#
# COMPACT_ATOMS: atom_id res chain seq x y z
N SER A 1 0.79 -4.06 25.11
CA SER A 1 0.14 -2.78 24.84
C SER A 1 1.06 -1.82 24.12
N ILE A 2 0.80 -1.60 22.84
CA ILE A 2 1.40 -0.54 22.00
C ILE A 2 1.08 0.87 22.54
N PHE A 3 0.10 0.95 23.45
CA PHE A 3 -0.46 2.18 24.01
C PHE A 3 0.42 2.95 25.00
N LEU A 4 1.54 2.39 25.47
CA LEU A 4 2.44 3.09 26.39
C LEU A 4 3.35 4.11 25.68
N ASP A 5 3.64 3.91 24.40
CA ASP A 5 4.68 4.69 23.70
C ASP A 5 4.14 5.95 23.00
N LEU A 6 2.82 6.07 22.82
CA LEU A 6 2.16 7.25 22.24
C LEU A 6 2.07 8.44 23.20
N ARG A 7 2.29 8.21 24.51
CA ARG A 7 2.33 9.23 25.57
C ARG A 7 1.16 10.23 25.59
N ARG A 8 0.00 9.81 25.10
CA ARG A 8 -1.27 10.53 25.26
C ARG A 8 -1.96 9.96 26.49
N GLU A 9 -2.13 10.78 27.51
CA GLU A 9 -2.81 10.39 28.74
C GLU A 9 -4.28 10.06 28.43
N GLY A 10 -4.75 8.88 28.85
CA GLY A 10 -6.12 8.43 28.60
C GLY A 10 -6.44 8.01 27.17
N PHE A 11 -5.45 7.81 26.30
CA PHE A 11 -5.71 7.41 24.91
C PHE A 11 -6.11 5.93 24.79
N SER A 12 -7.28 5.69 24.19
CA SER A 12 -7.74 4.38 23.71
C SER A 12 -7.79 4.41 22.19
N ALA A 13 -7.15 3.45 21.52
CA ALA A 13 -7.25 3.34 20.07
C ALA A 13 -8.67 2.92 19.67
N SER A 14 -9.20 3.60 18.66
CA SER A 14 -10.40 3.21 17.91
C SER A 14 -10.01 2.42 16.66
N GLU A 15 -10.99 1.80 15.99
CA GLU A 15 -10.77 1.14 14.68
C GLU A 15 -10.27 2.10 13.59
N SER A 16 -10.48 3.40 13.77
CA SER A 16 -9.99 4.46 12.88
C SER A 16 -8.61 5.01 13.27
N SER A 17 -8.01 4.55 14.36
CA SER A 17 -6.70 5.00 14.81
C SER A 17 -5.61 4.37 13.96
N VAL A 18 -4.91 5.20 13.17
CA VAL A 18 -3.83 4.77 12.28
C VAL A 18 -2.48 5.34 12.72
N LEU A 19 -1.41 4.60 12.45
CA LEU A 19 -0.02 5.01 12.65
C LEU A 19 0.72 4.96 11.32
N CYS A 20 1.56 5.96 11.07
CA CYS A 20 2.47 5.95 9.93
C CYS A 20 3.52 4.83 10.07
N SER A 21 4.03 4.35 8.93
CA SER A 21 5.04 3.29 8.87
C SER A 21 6.36 3.67 9.53
N GLU A 22 6.68 4.96 9.60
CA GLU A 22 7.91 5.51 10.22
C GLU A 22 8.06 5.15 11.71
N HIS A 23 6.99 4.75 12.38
CA HIS A 23 7.03 4.34 13.78
C HIS A 23 7.50 2.90 14.00
N PHE A 24 7.64 2.12 12.93
CA PHE A 24 8.03 0.70 12.95
C PHE A 24 9.43 0.53 12.36
N LYS A 25 10.17 -0.46 12.85
CA LYS A 25 11.49 -0.73 12.30
C LYS A 25 11.37 -1.50 10.98
N PRO A 26 12.36 -1.43 10.07
CA PRO A 26 12.31 -2.15 8.80
C PRO A 26 12.07 -3.67 8.94
N GLU A 27 12.53 -4.27 10.05
CA GLU A 27 12.41 -5.71 10.33
C GLU A 27 10.99 -6.14 10.71
N ASP A 28 10.16 -5.19 11.16
CA ASP A 28 8.77 -5.42 11.55
C ASP A 28 7.85 -5.59 10.34
N PHE A 29 8.34 -5.33 9.13
CA PHE A 29 7.60 -5.48 7.88
C PHE A 29 7.83 -6.85 7.25
N ASP A 30 6.74 -7.47 6.82
CA ASP A 30 6.74 -8.63 5.92
C ASP A 30 6.57 -8.15 4.47
N ARG A 31 7.53 -8.54 3.63
CA ARG A 31 7.60 -8.20 2.19
C ARG A 31 7.56 -9.45 1.30
N THR A 32 7.30 -10.63 1.87
CA THR A 32 7.31 -11.90 1.12
C THR A 32 6.07 -12.07 0.23
N GLY A 33 5.00 -11.30 0.49
CA GLY A 33 3.77 -11.31 -0.31
C GLY A 33 3.66 -10.18 -1.34
N GLN A 34 2.51 -10.14 -2.04
CA GLN A 34 2.17 -9.10 -3.02
C GLN A 34 1.95 -7.71 -2.37
N ILE A 35 1.70 -7.66 -1.06
CA ILE A 35 1.54 -6.41 -0.29
C ILE A 35 2.47 -6.43 0.93
N VAL A 36 2.96 -5.24 1.31
CA VAL A 36 3.75 -5.05 2.52
C VAL A 36 2.81 -5.02 3.73
N ARG A 37 3.10 -5.84 4.74
CA ARG A 37 2.29 -5.98 5.96
C ARG A 37 3.17 -5.80 7.19
N ILE A 38 2.61 -5.33 8.29
CA ILE A 38 3.30 -5.36 9.59
C ILE A 38 3.12 -6.77 10.17
N ARG A 39 4.18 -7.37 10.73
CA ARG A 39 4.16 -8.71 11.31
C ARG A 39 3.29 -8.77 12.58
N ASP A 40 2.71 -9.94 12.84
CA ASP A 40 1.94 -10.16 14.07
C ASP A 40 2.83 -9.96 15.30
N GLY A 41 2.36 -9.11 16.22
CA GLY A 41 3.07 -8.77 17.46
C GLY A 41 4.12 -7.66 17.33
N ALA A 42 4.34 -7.10 16.13
CA ALA A 42 5.19 -5.93 15.95
C ALA A 42 4.64 -4.73 16.73
N LYS A 43 5.54 -3.99 17.39
CA LYS A 43 5.19 -2.82 18.20
C LYS A 43 5.95 -1.60 17.67
N PRO A 44 5.26 -0.47 17.42
CA PRO A 44 5.94 0.75 17.03
C PRO A 44 6.89 1.15 18.18
N SER A 45 8.12 1.44 17.83
CA SER A 45 9.20 1.74 18.79
C SER A 45 9.95 3.02 18.46
N ILE A 46 9.69 3.61 17.30
CA ILE A 46 10.34 4.84 16.84
C ILE A 46 9.37 6.01 17.09
N PHE A 47 9.64 6.78 18.15
CA PHE A 47 8.91 8.01 18.44
C PHE A 47 9.89 9.17 18.70
N SER A 48 9.87 10.18 17.83
CA SER A 48 10.65 11.40 17.96
C SER A 48 9.83 12.48 18.64
N PHE A 49 9.91 12.56 19.97
CA PHE A 49 9.25 13.62 20.72
C PHE A 49 10.10 14.90 20.76
N PRO A 50 9.50 16.09 20.63
CA PRO A 50 10.18 17.36 20.84
C PRO A 50 10.95 17.42 22.18
N PRO A 51 12.03 18.21 22.30
CA PRO A 51 12.90 18.23 23.48
C PRO A 51 12.17 18.49 24.80
N HIS A 52 11.16 19.36 24.79
CA HIS A 52 10.32 19.68 25.96
C HIS A 52 9.39 18.53 26.40
N LEU A 53 9.22 17.52 25.54
CA LEU A 53 8.47 16.31 25.82
C LEU A 53 9.39 15.13 26.15
N GLN A 54 10.70 15.22 25.99
CA GLN A 54 11.60 14.11 26.33
C GLN A 54 11.75 14.01 27.85
N ARG A 55 11.78 12.78 28.38
CA ARG A 55 12.03 12.56 29.81
C ARG A 55 13.40 13.16 30.15
N PRO A 56 13.54 13.99 31.19
CA PRO A 56 14.85 14.33 31.72
C PRO A 56 15.52 13.02 32.13
N LEU A 57 16.56 12.61 31.40
CA LEU A 57 17.53 11.69 31.98
C LEU A 57 18.08 12.44 33.19
N ALA A 58 17.77 11.97 34.39
CA ALA A 58 18.33 12.49 35.62
C ALA A 58 19.83 12.12 35.66
N THR A 59 20.62 12.81 34.86
CA THR A 59 22.07 12.75 34.93
C THR A 59 22.46 13.53 36.17
N ARG A 60 22.64 12.82 37.29
CA ARG A 60 23.19 13.36 38.53
C ARG A 60 24.63 13.85 38.26
N LYS A 61 24.78 15.07 37.76
CA LYS A 61 26.08 15.72 37.55
C LYS A 61 26.55 16.34 38.87
N THR A 62 27.63 15.81 39.43
CA THR A 62 28.36 16.38 40.57
C THR A 62 29.12 17.64 40.15
N LYS A 63 29.46 18.49 41.14
CA LYS A 63 29.95 19.89 41.02
C LYS A 63 31.24 20.14 40.20
N ALA A 64 31.84 19.15 39.53
CA ALA A 64 33.10 19.32 38.80
C ALA A 64 32.96 19.73 37.31
N SER A 65 31.75 19.81 36.75
CA SER A 65 31.55 20.03 35.30
C SER A 65 31.37 21.49 34.86
N ARG A 66 31.36 22.48 35.78
CA ARG A 66 31.01 23.88 35.44
C ARG A 66 32.19 24.76 34.96
N LYS A 67 33.34 24.21 34.61
CA LYS A 67 34.53 24.99 34.16
C LYS A 67 34.96 24.72 32.71
N ALA A 68 34.09 24.16 31.88
CA ALA A 68 34.39 23.89 30.46
C ALA A 68 33.29 24.36 29.48
N GLU A 69 32.28 25.11 29.93
CA GLU A 69 31.15 25.57 29.10
C GLU A 69 31.13 27.10 28.89
N GLU A 70 32.23 27.79 29.19
CA GLU A 70 32.37 29.23 28.89
C GLU A 70 33.16 29.40 27.59
N SER A 71 32.49 29.20 26.46
CA SER A 71 32.87 29.74 25.16
C SER A 71 31.63 29.81 24.28
N TRP A 72 30.79 30.80 24.57
CA TRP A 72 29.90 31.36 23.57
C TRP A 72 30.74 32.15 22.57
N SER A 73 31.08 31.50 21.46
CA SER A 73 31.28 32.19 20.18
C SER A 73 30.09 31.86 19.30
N VAL A 74 29.28 32.87 19.08
CA VAL A 74 28.24 32.91 18.05
C VAL A 74 28.96 32.75 16.70
N ASP A 75 28.73 31.63 16.03
CA ASP A 75 28.82 31.58 14.58
C ASP A 75 27.53 31.00 14.05
N CYS A 76 26.83 31.84 13.30
CA CYS A 76 25.64 31.50 12.55
C CYS A 76 26.09 30.77 11.28
N SER A 77 26.55 29.54 11.44
CA SER A 77 26.62 28.62 10.32
C SER A 77 25.28 27.90 10.26
N GLN A 78 24.37 28.49 9.47
CA GLN A 78 23.26 27.76 8.92
C GLN A 78 23.83 26.53 8.21
N ASP A 79 23.68 25.35 8.81
CA ASP A 79 23.66 24.11 8.05
C ASP A 79 22.32 24.09 7.31
N PHE A 80 22.17 25.04 6.39
CA PHE A 80 21.49 24.75 5.14
C PHE A 80 22.38 23.71 4.46
N GLN A 81 22.19 22.45 4.84
CA GLN A 81 22.40 21.37 3.89
C GLN A 81 21.28 21.52 2.87
N GLU A 82 21.43 22.54 2.03
CA GLU A 82 20.74 22.72 0.79
C GLU A 82 20.96 21.39 0.08
N ASP A 83 19.86 20.64 -0.04
CA ASP A 83 19.77 19.33 -0.67
C ASP A 83 19.93 19.55 -2.18
N HIS A 84 21.11 20.02 -2.56
CA HIS A 84 21.53 20.18 -3.93
C HIS A 84 21.69 18.76 -4.44
N SER A 85 20.61 18.25 -5.03
CA SER A 85 20.52 16.94 -5.68
C SER A 85 21.64 16.71 -6.73
N TYR A 86 22.39 17.75 -7.09
CA TYR A 86 23.54 17.75 -7.98
C TYR A 86 24.92 17.81 -7.28
N ALA A 87 24.99 17.94 -5.96
CA ALA A 87 26.26 17.90 -5.21
C ALA A 87 26.81 16.46 -5.23
N LEU A 88 27.96 16.28 -5.92
CA LEU A 88 28.69 15.03 -5.93
C LEU A 88 29.10 14.68 -4.50
N SER A 89 28.73 13.49 -4.02
CA SER A 89 29.20 13.04 -2.72
C SER A 89 30.73 13.06 -2.72
N ALA A 90 31.34 13.67 -1.70
CA ALA A 90 32.79 13.90 -1.63
C ALA A 90 33.66 12.61 -1.68
N SER A 91 33.05 11.42 -1.65
CA SER A 91 33.73 10.12 -1.76
C SER A 91 33.29 9.34 -3.01
N PRO A 92 34.23 8.78 -3.79
CA PRO A 92 33.94 7.90 -4.92
C PRO A 92 33.00 6.72 -4.61
N ALA A 93 33.04 6.22 -3.37
CA ALA A 93 32.17 5.13 -2.92
C ALA A 93 30.69 5.57 -2.84
N GLY A 94 30.43 6.80 -2.37
CA GLY A 94 29.08 7.35 -2.28
C GLY A 94 28.44 7.54 -3.66
N LEU A 95 29.24 7.97 -4.65
CA LEU A 95 28.80 8.09 -6.03
C LEU A 95 28.44 6.73 -6.64
N LYS A 96 29.27 5.71 -6.41
CA LYS A 96 29.00 4.34 -6.87
C LYS A 96 27.69 3.80 -6.29
N THR A 97 27.44 4.00 -4.99
CA THR A 97 26.19 3.57 -4.36
C THR A 97 24.98 4.27 -4.96
N ARG A 98 25.03 5.60 -5.14
CA ARG A 98 23.95 6.37 -5.78
C ARG A 98 23.67 5.90 -7.19
N LEU A 99 24.72 5.59 -7.97
CA LEU A 99 24.56 5.04 -9.32
C LEU A 99 23.89 3.66 -9.29
N CYS A 100 24.34 2.75 -8.42
CA CYS A 100 23.72 1.43 -8.28
C CYS A 100 22.24 1.54 -7.88
N GLU A 101 21.92 2.43 -6.95
CA GLU A 101 20.53 2.68 -6.54
C GLU A 101 19.70 3.26 -7.69
N ALA A 102 20.22 4.24 -8.43
CA ALA A 102 19.53 4.80 -9.58
C ALA A 102 19.27 3.75 -10.66
N LEU A 103 20.24 2.88 -10.94
CA LEU A 103 20.07 1.76 -11.88
C LEU A 103 18.99 0.77 -11.41
N ALA A 104 19.00 0.40 -10.13
CA ALA A 104 17.98 -0.48 -9.56
C ALA A 104 16.58 0.15 -9.62
N ARG A 105 16.47 1.47 -9.39
CA ARG A 105 15.21 2.21 -9.53
C ARG A 105 14.72 2.22 -10.98
N VAL A 106 15.61 2.42 -11.95
CA VAL A 106 15.25 2.36 -13.38
C VAL A 106 14.71 0.98 -13.75
N GLU A 107 15.41 -0.10 -13.38
CA GLU A 107 14.96 -1.47 -13.65
C GLU A 107 13.59 -1.77 -13.03
N SER A 108 13.38 -1.34 -11.77
CA SER A 108 12.10 -1.47 -11.08
C SER A 108 10.97 -0.73 -11.81
N LEU A 109 11.21 0.53 -12.21
CA LEU A 109 10.22 1.33 -12.93
C LEU A 109 9.90 0.76 -14.31
N GLU A 110 10.88 0.21 -15.01
CA GLU A 110 10.65 -0.49 -16.28
C GLU A 110 9.76 -1.72 -16.11
N HIS A 111 9.97 -2.49 -15.03
CA HIS A 111 9.11 -3.63 -14.71
C HIS A 111 7.69 -3.18 -14.35
N GLU A 112 7.55 -2.11 -13.56
CA GLU A 112 6.26 -1.54 -13.22
C GLU A 112 5.51 -1.03 -14.46
N LEU A 113 6.20 -0.33 -15.38
CA LEU A 113 5.62 0.13 -16.64
C LEU A 113 5.10 -1.03 -17.49
N ARG A 114 5.86 -2.14 -17.57
CA ARG A 114 5.39 -3.36 -18.25
C ARG A 114 4.12 -3.90 -17.59
N ASN A 115 4.09 -3.98 -16.27
CA ASN A 115 2.93 -4.47 -15.52
C ASN A 115 1.69 -3.59 -15.71
N VAL A 116 1.85 -2.26 -15.67
CA VAL A 116 0.77 -1.29 -15.90
C VAL A 116 0.24 -1.42 -17.33
N LYS A 117 1.12 -1.49 -18.33
CA LYS A 117 0.72 -1.67 -19.74
C LYS A 117 -0.05 -2.98 -19.96
N ASP A 118 0.37 -4.06 -19.29
CA ASP A 118 -0.32 -5.34 -19.38
C ASP A 118 -1.68 -5.32 -18.66
N ARG A 119 -1.79 -4.63 -17.52
CA ARG A 119 -3.07 -4.39 -16.83
C ARG A 119 -4.02 -3.60 -17.72
N GLU A 120 -3.54 -2.54 -18.36
CA GLU A 120 -4.32 -1.73 -19.30
C GLU A 120 -4.79 -2.57 -20.49
N ARG A 121 -3.91 -3.37 -21.10
CA ARG A 121 -4.27 -4.26 -22.21
C ARG A 121 -5.36 -5.25 -21.81
N ARG A 122 -5.25 -5.86 -20.62
CA ARG A 122 -6.28 -6.76 -20.09
C ARG A 122 -7.61 -6.04 -19.86
N ALA A 123 -7.58 -4.88 -19.23
CA ALA A 123 -8.79 -4.08 -18.99
C ALA A 123 -9.50 -3.70 -20.31
N LYS A 124 -8.75 -3.20 -21.30
CA LYS A 124 -9.29 -2.88 -22.64
C LYS A 124 -9.90 -4.10 -23.32
N LYS A 125 -9.21 -5.26 -23.25
CA LYS A 125 -9.72 -6.52 -23.80
C LYS A 125 -11.02 -6.95 -23.12
N THR A 126 -11.09 -6.87 -21.78
CA THR A 126 -12.29 -7.22 -21.02
C THR A 126 -13.46 -6.31 -21.40
N VAL A 127 -13.27 -4.99 -21.47
CA VAL A 127 -14.32 -4.04 -21.87
C VAL A 127 -14.78 -4.33 -23.29
N TYR A 128 -13.85 -4.52 -24.23
CA TYR A 128 -14.18 -4.83 -25.63
C TYR A 128 -15.04 -6.10 -25.73
N LEU A 129 -14.61 -7.20 -25.10
CA LEU A 129 -15.36 -8.45 -25.13
C LEU A 129 -16.73 -8.32 -24.45
N SER A 130 -16.83 -7.56 -23.36
CA SER A 130 -18.12 -7.32 -22.69
C SER A 130 -19.10 -6.55 -23.56
N VAL A 131 -18.64 -5.49 -24.25
CA VAL A 131 -19.50 -4.67 -25.13
C VAL A 131 -19.93 -5.49 -26.35
N MET A 132 -19.00 -6.19 -27.00
CA MET A 132 -19.34 -7.05 -28.14
C MET A 132 -20.31 -8.15 -27.74
N GLY A 133 -20.12 -8.78 -26.58
CA GLY A 133 -21.05 -9.78 -26.05
C GLY A 133 -22.45 -9.23 -25.80
N PHE A 134 -22.56 -8.00 -25.30
CA PHE A 134 -23.85 -7.33 -25.12
C PHE A 134 -24.57 -7.05 -26.44
N ILE A 135 -23.84 -6.54 -27.45
CA ILE A 135 -24.40 -6.29 -28.79
C ILE A 135 -24.91 -7.59 -29.41
N ILE A 136 -24.09 -8.65 -29.39
CA ILE A 136 -24.48 -9.96 -29.91
C ILE A 136 -25.73 -10.49 -29.20
N ASN A 137 -25.81 -10.33 -27.87
CA ASN A 137 -26.98 -10.76 -27.10
C ASN A 137 -28.24 -10.00 -27.54
N ILE A 138 -28.17 -8.67 -27.67
CA ILE A 138 -29.28 -7.85 -28.16
C ILE A 138 -29.69 -8.30 -29.56
N ASP A 139 -28.76 -8.37 -30.51
CA ASP A 139 -29.08 -8.71 -31.90
C ASP A 139 -29.73 -10.10 -31.98
N THR A 140 -29.19 -11.06 -31.23
CA THR A 140 -29.73 -12.42 -31.17
C THR A 140 -31.14 -12.44 -30.58
N LEU A 141 -31.38 -11.75 -29.46
CA LEU A 141 -32.71 -11.67 -28.86
C LEU A 141 -33.71 -10.95 -29.76
N MET A 142 -33.30 -9.87 -30.42
CA MET A 142 -34.15 -9.12 -31.34
C MET A 142 -34.59 -9.97 -32.54
N LEU A 143 -33.73 -10.87 -33.02
CA LEU A 143 -34.08 -11.83 -34.09
C LEU A 143 -34.99 -12.96 -33.57
N LEU A 144 -34.84 -13.37 -32.32
CA LEU A 144 -35.50 -14.55 -31.77
C LEU A 144 -36.88 -14.25 -31.16
N ILE A 145 -37.08 -13.06 -30.60
CA ILE A 145 -38.36 -12.65 -29.96
C ILE A 145 -39.56 -12.75 -30.91
N PRO A 146 -39.51 -12.26 -32.17
CA PRO A 146 -40.65 -12.33 -33.08
C PRO A 146 -41.12 -13.77 -33.35
N GLU A 147 -40.18 -14.72 -33.50
CA GLU A 147 -40.51 -16.13 -33.73
C GLU A 147 -41.11 -16.76 -32.48
N LEU A 148 -40.55 -16.49 -31.30
CA LEU A 148 -41.09 -17.01 -30.06
C LEU A 148 -42.49 -16.48 -29.74
N LEU A 149 -42.75 -15.20 -30.00
CA LEU A 149 -44.06 -14.61 -29.72
C LEU A 149 -45.17 -15.13 -30.64
N GLN A 150 -44.84 -15.80 -31.75
CA GLN A 150 -45.83 -16.54 -32.54
C GLN A 150 -46.31 -17.80 -31.82
N ILE A 151 -45.47 -18.42 -30.98
CA ILE A 151 -45.74 -19.70 -30.33
C ILE A 151 -46.25 -19.52 -28.89
N GLN A 152 -45.78 -18.48 -28.19
CA GLN A 152 -46.09 -18.24 -26.77
C GLN A 152 -46.46 -16.78 -26.51
N ARG A 153 -47.29 -16.56 -25.47
CA ARG A 153 -47.83 -15.23 -25.12
C ARG A 153 -46.77 -14.25 -24.61
N TYR A 154 -45.67 -14.73 -24.04
CA TYR A 154 -44.59 -13.92 -23.50
C TYR A 154 -43.26 -14.69 -23.52
N VAL A 155 -42.15 -13.97 -23.41
CA VAL A 155 -40.80 -14.54 -23.36
C VAL A 155 -40.16 -14.22 -22.01
N CYS A 156 -39.72 -15.25 -21.30
CA CYS A 156 -38.99 -15.11 -20.04
C CYS A 156 -37.48 -14.96 -20.29
N THR A 157 -36.97 -13.73 -20.35
CA THR A 157 -35.55 -13.45 -20.65
C THR A 157 -34.56 -14.09 -19.67
N TYR A 158 -34.95 -14.27 -18.41
CA TYR A 158 -34.11 -14.94 -17.40
C TYR A 158 -33.79 -16.40 -17.73
N ARG A 159 -34.60 -17.06 -18.58
CA ARG A 159 -34.35 -18.44 -19.04
C ARG A 159 -33.20 -18.54 -20.05
N PHE A 160 -32.79 -17.41 -20.63
CA PHE A 160 -31.63 -17.33 -21.53
C PHE A 160 -30.33 -17.02 -20.78
N SER A 161 -30.40 -16.81 -19.45
CA SER A 161 -29.23 -16.61 -18.59
C SER A 161 -28.64 -17.94 -18.12
N GLN A 162 -27.35 -17.94 -17.80
CA GLN A 162 -26.65 -19.09 -17.21
C GLN A 162 -26.90 -19.25 -15.69
N ASP A 163 -27.61 -18.32 -15.04
CA ASP A 163 -27.81 -18.30 -13.58
C ASP A 163 -28.27 -19.63 -12.98
N HIS A 164 -29.13 -20.37 -13.69
CA HIS A 164 -29.59 -21.69 -13.23
C HIS A 164 -28.46 -22.72 -13.16
N LEU A 165 -27.53 -22.68 -14.12
CA LEU A 165 -26.34 -23.53 -14.11
C LEU A 165 -25.36 -23.09 -13.01
N GLU A 166 -25.20 -21.78 -12.80
CA GLU A 166 -24.35 -21.28 -11.72
C GLU A 166 -24.86 -21.69 -10.34
N LEU A 167 -26.17 -21.55 -10.10
CA LEU A 167 -26.83 -22.00 -8.87
C LEU A 167 -26.64 -23.52 -8.65
N LEU A 168 -26.76 -24.32 -9.70
CA LEU A 168 -26.53 -25.77 -9.65
C LEU A 168 -25.07 -26.07 -9.25
N PHE A 169 -24.09 -25.48 -9.94
CA PHE A 169 -22.68 -25.74 -9.65
C PHE A 169 -22.24 -25.20 -8.27
N ASN A 170 -22.81 -24.09 -7.81
CA ASN A 170 -22.59 -23.57 -6.47
C ASN A 170 -23.13 -24.54 -5.41
N SER A 171 -24.30 -25.14 -5.65
CA SER A 171 -24.89 -26.14 -4.74
C SER A 171 -24.04 -27.41 -4.66
N ILE A 172 -23.56 -27.91 -5.80
CA ILE A 172 -22.64 -29.07 -5.86
C ILE A 172 -21.35 -28.78 -5.09
N ARG A 173 -20.77 -27.59 -5.28
CA ARG A 173 -19.53 -27.19 -4.60
C ARG A 173 -19.72 -27.03 -3.09
N ALA A 174 -20.88 -26.54 -2.65
CA ALA A 174 -21.20 -26.41 -1.22
C ALA A 174 -21.29 -27.78 -0.54
N SER A 175 -21.99 -28.74 -1.18
CA SER A 175 -22.15 -30.10 -0.64
C SER A 175 -20.84 -30.88 -0.53
N GLY A 176 -19.79 -30.53 -1.30
CA GLY A 176 -18.48 -31.18 -1.24
C GLY A 176 -17.56 -30.68 -0.12
N LYS A 177 -17.99 -29.70 0.69
CA LYS A 177 -17.22 -29.20 1.85
C LYS A 177 -17.54 -29.92 3.17
N ASP A 178 -18.56 -30.76 3.18
CA ASP A 178 -19.06 -31.44 4.39
C ASP A 178 -18.50 -32.87 4.55
N PHE A 179 -17.45 -33.22 3.80
CA PHE A 179 -16.66 -34.46 3.90
C PHE A 179 -15.17 -34.15 4.04
#